data_AF-A0A9P4Y367-F1
#
_entry.id   AF-A0A9P4Y367-F1
#
_cell.length_a   1.000
_cell.length_b   1.000
_cell.length_c   1.000
_cell.angle_alpha   90.00
_cell.angle_beta   90.00
_cell.angle_gamma   90.00
#
_symmetry.space_group_name_H-M   'P 1'
#
loop_
_entity.id
_entity.type
_entity.pdbx_description
1 polymer ?
#
loop_
_entity_poly.entity_id
_entity_poly.type
_entity_poly.pdbx_seq_one_letter_code
_entity_poly.pdbx_strand_id
1 'polypeptide(L)'
;MCAPKVAKSQNVELRLDFSASRNISVFQDIKDDYAHDGKDVHISGDVIIRRSGAGTPGPSIKVQTIVNDRSLKLELDWDDDEQRLKIWTPRSISWSDSLSSPCAVVQATIWVPADSILDKLSVETVHLGVKLLDNLSLQLRGSTRLASTVGSVVAATDGVKDKADLMHNAPPTTFNLDTRNVEIKTISGNIMGSWPLYDYLGLETISGSIHAGVRPKDALKDRPRPAILYAKSISGNIEVYEPITEATATRALQEKGASIASGPEDLIPPRSYGVDLQSMSGTVKASVAFGTSFKTHTTSGKMDLTLLPVLDQTQALDTSSTSGDTTVGVLEQPGQPILPTGAAHMNSPPLRVLSGKHTATSARIRVTYPSSWEGFIDADTLSGKINVGGEGVEIIRRREDGFPGIKKAVLAHKGSIEKGGGIKAHTTSGDIRVAIGSL
;
A
#
# COMPACT_ATOMS: atom_id res chain seq x y z
N MET A 1 12.85 22.54 13.94
CA MET A 1 13.71 23.18 12.93
C MET A 1 15.00 23.59 13.62
N CYS A 2 16.18 23.33 13.01
CA CYS A 2 17.45 23.81 13.55
C CYS A 2 17.39 25.33 13.74
N ALA A 3 17.91 25.83 14.86
CA ALA A 3 17.97 27.26 15.16
C ALA A 3 18.70 28.02 14.02
N PRO A 4 18.34 29.29 13.73
CA PRO A 4 18.75 30.00 12.51
C PRO A 4 20.25 30.32 12.39
N LYS A 5 21.05 30.06 13.43
CA LYS A 5 22.49 30.34 13.39
C LYS A 5 23.23 29.18 12.73
N VAL A 6 23.47 29.31 11.42
CA VAL A 6 24.31 28.39 10.64
C VAL A 6 25.75 28.51 11.12
N ALA A 7 26.32 27.42 11.65
CA ALA A 7 27.70 27.37 12.08
C ALA A 7 28.65 26.89 10.98
N LYS A 8 28.19 25.94 10.17
CA LYS A 8 28.91 25.39 9.01
C LYS A 8 27.91 24.82 8.00
N SER A 9 28.22 24.98 6.72
CA SER A 9 27.57 24.26 5.63
C SER A 9 28.62 23.52 4.79
N GLN A 10 28.23 22.37 4.24
CA GLN A 10 29.08 21.59 3.33
C GLN A 10 28.23 21.05 2.19
N ASN A 11 28.76 21.18 0.97
CA ASN A 11 28.16 20.66 -0.26
C ASN A 11 29.15 19.71 -0.92
N VAL A 12 28.71 18.49 -1.20
CA VAL A 12 29.50 17.46 -1.90
C VAL A 12 28.70 16.99 -3.12
N GLU A 13 29.38 16.81 -4.24
CA GLU A 13 28.81 16.25 -5.47
C GLU A 13 29.60 14.99 -5.85
N LEU A 14 28.90 13.86 -5.93
CA LEU A 14 29.45 12.53 -6.21
C LEU A 14 28.89 12.08 -7.56
N ARG A 15 29.74 11.64 -8.48
CA ARG A 15 29.28 11.25 -9.83
C ARG A 15 28.56 9.91 -9.78
N LEU A 16 27.64 9.72 -10.72
CA LEU A 16 26.92 8.46 -10.90
C LEU A 16 26.98 8.01 -12.35
N ASP A 17 27.22 6.72 -12.53
CA ASP A 17 27.00 5.97 -13.76
C ASP A 17 25.65 5.23 -13.69
N PHE A 18 24.93 5.28 -14.80
CA PHE A 18 23.68 4.56 -14.98
C PHE A 18 23.85 3.49 -16.04
N SER A 19 23.69 2.24 -15.65
CA SER A 19 23.61 1.12 -16.57
C SER A 19 22.89 -0.06 -15.92
N ALA A 20 22.47 -1.01 -16.74
CA ALA A 20 21.78 -2.21 -16.31
C ALA A 20 22.56 -3.13 -15.35
N SER A 21 23.85 -2.88 -15.12
CA SER A 21 24.69 -3.61 -14.15
C SER A 21 25.11 -2.76 -12.94
N ARG A 22 24.74 -1.48 -12.90
CA ARG A 22 25.08 -0.58 -11.80
C ARG A 22 23.98 -0.58 -10.75
N ASN A 23 24.41 -0.51 -9.49
CA ASN A 23 23.56 -0.26 -8.35
C ASN A 23 23.76 1.19 -7.88
N ILE A 24 22.79 1.72 -7.15
CA ILE A 24 22.97 2.96 -6.38
C ILE A 24 22.51 2.68 -4.96
N SER A 25 23.37 2.97 -4.00
CA SER A 25 23.04 2.80 -2.59
C SER A 25 23.34 4.04 -1.75
N VAL A 26 22.39 4.46 -0.93
CA VAL A 26 22.57 5.54 0.05
C VAL A 26 22.20 5.01 1.44
N PHE A 27 23.16 5.03 2.34
CA PHE A 27 22.99 4.60 3.72
C PHE A 27 23.22 5.78 4.66
N GLN A 28 22.33 5.97 5.64
CA GLN A 28 22.60 6.83 6.78
C GLN A 28 22.58 6.00 8.04
N ASP A 29 23.64 6.10 8.84
CA ASP A 29 23.76 5.38 10.11
C ASP A 29 24.25 6.31 11.23
N ILE A 30 24.15 5.82 12.47
CA ILE A 30 24.62 6.49 13.67
C ILE A 30 26.06 6.06 13.96
N LYS A 31 26.93 7.01 14.29
CA LYS A 31 28.30 6.68 14.74
C LYS A 31 28.28 5.94 16.07
N ASP A 32 29.03 4.83 16.14
CA ASP A 32 29.20 4.04 17.37
C ASP A 32 29.94 4.83 18.46
N ASP A 33 30.94 5.64 18.07
CA ASP A 33 31.65 6.52 18.99
C ASP A 33 30.86 7.82 19.21
N TYR A 34 30.25 7.95 20.39
CA TYR A 34 29.52 9.15 20.81
C TYR A 34 29.85 9.54 22.25
N ALA A 35 29.61 10.81 22.59
CA ALA A 35 29.86 11.29 23.95
C ALA A 35 28.80 10.73 24.92
N HIS A 36 29.19 9.84 25.82
CA HIS A 36 28.26 9.20 26.77
C HIS A 36 27.48 10.19 27.64
N ASP A 37 28.12 11.30 28.04
CA ASP A 37 27.50 12.41 28.77
C ASP A 37 27.37 13.65 27.88
N GLY A 38 27.04 13.48 26.60
CA GLY A 38 26.93 14.57 25.63
C GLY A 38 25.54 15.19 25.51
N LYS A 39 25.42 16.24 24.69
CA LYS A 39 24.13 16.73 24.21
C LYS A 39 23.66 15.89 23.03
N ASP A 40 22.42 15.44 23.06
CA ASP A 40 21.79 14.74 21.94
C ASP A 40 21.73 15.64 20.70
N VAL A 41 21.99 15.04 19.53
CA VAL A 41 21.97 15.72 18.24
C VAL A 41 20.63 15.46 17.56
N HIS A 42 19.97 16.53 17.13
CA HIS A 42 18.80 16.42 16.26
C HIS A 42 19.20 16.38 14.79
N ILE A 43 18.96 15.26 14.12
CA ILE A 43 19.18 15.11 12.67
C ILE A 43 17.84 15.14 11.94
N SER A 44 17.77 15.93 10.86
CA SER A 44 16.58 16.01 10.01
C SER A 44 16.94 16.16 8.54
N GLY A 45 15.99 15.90 7.65
CA GLY A 45 16.12 16.10 6.22
C GLY A 45 15.68 14.88 5.41
N ASP A 46 16.12 14.80 4.16
CA ASP A 46 15.59 13.84 3.19
C ASP A 46 16.66 13.38 2.20
N VAL A 47 16.53 12.14 1.75
CA VAL A 47 17.07 11.66 0.48
C VAL A 47 16.02 11.90 -0.60
N ILE A 48 16.35 12.72 -1.60
CA ILE A 48 15.46 13.12 -2.68
C ILE A 48 15.94 12.49 -3.98
N ILE A 49 15.09 11.71 -4.64
CA ILE A 49 15.37 11.10 -5.95
C ILE A 49 14.55 11.84 -6.99
N ARG A 50 15.21 12.42 -7.98
CA ARG A 50 14.53 13.25 -9.00
C ARG A 50 15.21 13.19 -10.34
N ARG A 51 14.46 13.49 -11.40
CA ARG A 51 15.02 13.58 -12.75
C ARG A 51 15.90 14.81 -12.94
N SER A 52 17.02 14.63 -13.64
CA SER A 52 17.84 15.69 -14.23
C SER A 52 17.15 16.26 -15.48
N GLY A 53 17.05 17.59 -15.53
CA GLY A 53 16.61 18.37 -16.70
C GLY A 53 17.59 19.49 -17.06
N ALA A 54 17.18 20.34 -18.00
CA ALA A 54 17.95 21.51 -18.42
C ALA A 54 18.22 22.44 -17.22
N GLY A 55 19.47 22.85 -17.03
CA GLY A 55 19.89 23.71 -15.92
C GLY A 55 19.98 23.01 -14.56
N THR A 56 19.72 21.71 -14.48
CA THR A 56 19.96 20.90 -13.27
C THR A 56 21.30 20.15 -13.38
N PRO A 57 21.83 19.64 -12.26
CA PRO A 57 23.04 18.81 -12.30
C PRO A 57 22.91 17.58 -13.20
N GLY A 58 24.05 17.16 -13.75
CA GLY A 58 24.18 15.86 -14.42
C GLY A 58 23.96 14.69 -13.44
N PRO A 59 24.14 13.45 -13.90
CA PRO A 59 23.97 12.27 -13.05
C PRO A 59 24.94 12.30 -11.85
N SER A 60 24.40 12.57 -10.67
CA SER A 60 25.18 12.75 -9.45
C SER A 60 24.35 12.61 -8.18
N ILE A 61 25.02 12.39 -7.04
CA ILE A 61 24.45 12.60 -5.71
C ILE A 61 24.98 13.92 -5.18
N LYS A 62 24.08 14.86 -4.86
CA LYS A 62 24.40 16.10 -4.16
C LYS A 62 24.04 16.01 -2.71
N VAL A 63 25.02 16.05 -1.83
CA VAL A 63 24.82 16.06 -0.39
C VAL A 63 25.04 17.47 0.12
N GLN A 64 23.98 18.07 0.65
CA GLN A 64 24.00 19.37 1.31
C GLN A 64 23.78 19.17 2.80
N THR A 65 24.66 19.74 3.61
CA THR A 65 24.56 19.66 5.06
C THR A 65 24.65 21.04 5.68
N ILE A 66 23.82 21.28 6.69
CA ILE A 66 23.80 22.52 7.47
C ILE A 66 23.81 22.12 8.94
N VAL A 67 24.75 22.66 9.71
CA VAL A 67 24.86 22.43 11.16
C VAL A 67 24.85 23.75 11.93
N ASN A 68 24.28 23.75 13.12
CA ASN A 68 24.25 24.92 14.02
C ASN A 68 25.39 24.93 15.07
N ASP A 69 26.17 23.85 15.17
CA ASP A 69 27.32 23.73 16.07
C ASP A 69 28.56 23.28 15.27
N ARG A 70 29.72 23.91 15.51
CA ARG A 70 30.97 23.60 14.79
C ARG A 70 31.60 22.28 15.24
N SER A 71 31.29 21.83 16.45
CA SER A 71 31.74 20.53 16.98
C SER A 71 30.98 19.37 16.32
N LEU A 72 29.81 19.64 15.74
CA LEU A 72 29.03 18.65 15.01
C LEU A 72 29.66 18.35 13.65
N LYS A 73 30.27 17.16 13.52
CA LYS A 73 30.91 16.67 12.30
C LYS A 73 30.15 15.49 11.73
N LEU A 74 29.52 15.71 10.59
CA LEU A 74 28.97 14.65 9.74
C LEU A 74 30.12 14.08 8.90
N GLU A 75 30.12 12.77 8.70
CA GLU A 75 31.10 12.10 7.86
C GLU A 75 30.41 11.45 6.67
N LEU A 76 31.03 11.62 5.50
CA LEU A 76 30.54 11.12 4.23
C LEU A 76 31.62 10.19 3.66
N ASP A 77 31.23 8.97 3.37
CA ASP A 77 32.08 7.94 2.76
C ASP A 77 31.46 7.53 1.43
N TRP A 78 32.24 7.63 0.35
CA TRP A 78 31.82 7.35 -1.02
C TRP A 78 32.68 6.25 -1.62
N ASP A 79 32.01 5.19 -2.03
CA ASP A 79 32.58 4.08 -2.77
C ASP A 79 32.14 4.22 -4.23
N ASP A 80 33.07 4.61 -5.11
CA ASP A 80 32.82 4.89 -6.52
C ASP A 80 32.52 3.62 -7.33
N ASP A 81 33.19 2.51 -6.98
CA ASP A 81 33.04 1.23 -7.67
C ASP A 81 31.66 0.63 -7.40
N GLU A 82 31.21 0.67 -6.14
CA GLU A 82 29.89 0.21 -5.73
C GLU A 82 28.77 1.25 -5.90
N GLN A 83 29.13 2.51 -6.18
CA GLN A 83 28.24 3.69 -6.12
C GLN A 83 27.42 3.74 -4.82
N ARG A 84 28.14 3.62 -3.71
CA ARG A 84 27.59 3.53 -2.37
C ARG A 84 28.02 4.73 -1.53
N LEU A 85 27.04 5.54 -1.14
CA LEU A 85 27.23 6.65 -0.20
C LEU A 85 26.83 6.20 1.22
N LYS A 86 27.71 6.37 2.18
CA LYS A 86 27.41 6.29 3.62
C LYS A 86 27.47 7.67 4.27
N ILE A 87 26.46 7.99 5.05
CA ILE A 87 26.32 9.24 5.81
C ILE A 87 26.30 8.89 7.29
N TRP A 88 27.41 9.19 7.97
CA TRP A 88 27.56 8.93 9.39
C TRP A 88 27.15 10.15 10.21
N THR A 89 26.15 9.96 11.07
CA THR A 89 25.60 11.01 11.92
C THR A 89 25.89 10.71 13.39
N PRO A 90 26.44 11.65 14.18
CA PRO A 90 26.70 11.40 15.60
C PRO A 90 25.39 11.42 16.39
N ARG A 91 25.29 10.53 17.38
CA ARG A 91 24.14 10.48 18.31
C ARG A 91 24.13 11.67 19.26
N SER A 92 25.29 11.93 19.86
CA SER A 92 25.52 13.00 20.81
C SER A 92 26.88 13.64 20.54
N ILE A 93 27.06 14.87 20.98
CA ILE A 93 28.36 15.55 20.98
C ILE A 93 28.70 16.00 22.39
N SER A 94 29.99 16.11 22.70
CA SER A 94 30.45 16.63 23.99
C SER A 94 29.86 18.01 24.26
N TRP A 95 29.66 18.35 25.54
CA TRP A 95 29.18 19.67 25.94
C TRP A 95 30.01 20.78 25.28
N SER A 96 29.33 21.64 24.53
CA SER A 96 29.88 22.87 23.99
C SER A 96 29.27 24.08 24.72
N ASP A 97 29.95 25.22 24.67
CA ASP A 97 29.46 26.51 25.20
C ASP A 97 28.17 26.99 24.51
N SER A 98 27.74 26.31 23.44
CA SER A 98 26.49 26.60 22.73
C SER A 98 25.29 26.28 23.62
N LEU A 99 24.48 27.30 23.95
CA LEU A 99 23.25 27.11 24.71
C LEU A 99 22.15 26.36 23.92
N SER A 100 22.23 26.32 22.59
CA SER A 100 21.23 25.65 21.75
C SER A 100 21.51 24.16 21.56
N SER A 101 20.47 23.35 21.48
CA SER A 101 20.60 21.92 21.15
C SER A 101 21.28 21.73 19.78
N PRO A 102 22.29 20.84 19.68
CA PRO A 102 22.96 20.54 18.42
C PRO A 102 22.00 19.97 17.39
N CYS A 103 22.10 20.44 16.15
CA CYS A 103 21.17 20.12 15.09
C CYS A 103 21.87 20.11 13.72
N ALA A 104 21.53 19.11 12.90
CA ALA A 104 21.91 19.05 11.50
C ALA A 104 20.70 18.86 10.58
N VAL A 105 20.76 19.52 9.43
CA VAL A 105 19.90 19.24 8.28
C VAL A 105 20.76 18.59 7.20
N VAL A 106 20.34 17.42 6.71
CA VAL A 106 21.00 16.71 5.61
C VAL A 106 20.03 16.54 4.46
N GLN A 107 20.39 17.01 3.28
CA GLN A 107 19.67 16.78 2.05
C GLN A 107 20.59 16.07 1.06
N ALA A 108 20.28 14.81 0.74
CA ALA A 108 20.98 14.06 -0.29
C ALA A 108 20.09 13.95 -1.53
N THR A 109 20.42 14.65 -2.62
CA THR A 109 19.65 14.61 -3.87
C THR A 109 20.33 13.72 -4.89
N ILE A 110 19.68 12.64 -5.29
CA ILE A 110 20.08 11.77 -6.39
C ILE A 110 19.46 12.32 -7.67
N TRP A 111 20.32 12.79 -8.57
CA TRP A 111 19.97 13.33 -9.88
C TRP A 111 20.03 12.22 -10.93
N VAL A 112 18.86 11.88 -11.47
CA VAL A 112 18.65 10.72 -12.33
C VAL A 112 18.39 11.19 -13.77
N PRO A 113 19.21 10.79 -14.76
CA PRO A 113 18.92 11.09 -16.16
C PRO A 113 17.58 10.50 -16.59
N ALA A 114 16.95 11.15 -17.58
CA ALA A 114 15.72 10.64 -18.18
C ALA A 114 15.89 9.20 -18.69
N ASP A 115 14.92 8.34 -18.39
CA ASP A 115 14.83 6.97 -18.92
C ASP A 115 16.08 6.13 -18.66
N SER A 116 16.74 6.42 -17.54
CA SER A 116 17.92 5.71 -17.10
C SER A 116 17.59 4.30 -16.58
N ILE A 117 18.60 3.43 -16.62
CA ILE A 117 18.48 2.03 -16.23
C ILE A 117 19.50 1.72 -15.13
N LEU A 118 19.06 1.00 -14.09
CA LEU A 118 19.88 0.43 -13.02
C LEU A 118 19.56 -1.06 -12.82
N ASP A 119 20.43 -1.78 -12.12
CA ASP A 119 20.04 -3.07 -11.54
C ASP A 119 19.22 -2.85 -10.26
N LYS A 120 19.76 -2.13 -9.26
CA LYS A 120 19.09 -1.87 -7.98
C LYS A 120 19.24 -0.44 -7.49
N LEU A 121 18.23 0.02 -6.75
CA LEU A 121 18.25 1.25 -5.96
C LEU A 121 17.96 0.90 -4.50
N SER A 122 18.90 1.24 -3.61
CA SER A 122 18.76 1.03 -2.17
C SER A 122 18.96 2.33 -1.42
N VAL A 123 18.00 2.73 -0.60
CA VAL A 123 18.13 3.88 0.31
C VAL A 123 17.71 3.43 1.69
N GLU A 124 18.62 3.41 2.65
CA GLU A 124 18.33 3.02 4.02
C GLU A 124 18.84 4.09 4.99
N THR A 125 17.95 4.65 5.79
CA THR A 125 18.27 5.78 6.65
C THR A 125 17.76 5.60 8.07
N VAL A 126 18.39 6.27 9.03
CA VAL A 126 17.88 6.30 10.40
C VAL A 126 16.92 7.48 10.59
N HIS A 127 17.36 8.69 10.24
CA HIS A 127 16.62 9.91 10.53
C HIS A 127 15.98 10.53 9.28
N LEU A 128 16.61 10.36 8.11
CA LEU A 128 16.19 11.07 6.90
C LEU A 128 14.95 10.43 6.27
N GLY A 129 14.04 11.24 5.77
CA GLY A 129 12.96 10.78 4.89
C GLY A 129 13.49 10.36 3.52
N VAL A 130 12.64 9.70 2.73
CA VAL A 130 12.94 9.38 1.33
C VAL A 130 11.81 9.91 0.45
N LYS A 131 12.17 10.67 -0.59
CA LYS A 131 11.21 11.30 -1.51
C LYS A 131 11.55 10.95 -2.94
N LEU A 132 10.64 10.30 -3.66
CA LEU A 132 10.70 10.15 -5.11
C LEU A 132 9.83 11.26 -5.72
N LEU A 133 10.45 12.18 -6.45
CA LEU A 133 9.71 13.27 -7.05
C LEU A 133 8.88 12.81 -8.24
N ASP A 134 7.78 13.50 -8.51
CA ASP A 134 6.80 13.24 -9.56
C ASP A 134 7.31 13.40 -11.01
N ASN A 135 8.58 13.79 -11.17
CA ASN A 135 9.26 13.89 -12.45
C ASN A 135 10.28 12.77 -12.69
N LEU A 136 10.46 11.85 -11.75
CA LEU A 136 11.39 10.74 -11.82
C LEU A 136 11.04 9.78 -12.98
N SER A 137 11.98 9.49 -13.86
CA SER A 137 11.89 8.37 -14.81
C SER A 137 13.09 7.45 -14.62
N LEU A 138 12.84 6.23 -14.13
CA LEU A 138 13.87 5.25 -13.79
C LEU A 138 13.37 3.83 -14.02
N GLN A 139 14.19 3.01 -14.68
CA GLN A 139 13.97 1.57 -14.87
C GLN A 139 14.97 0.76 -14.06
N LEU A 140 14.52 -0.30 -13.39
CA LEU A 140 15.34 -1.20 -12.60
C LEU A 140 15.10 -2.65 -13.00
N ARG A 141 16.18 -3.38 -13.28
CA ARG A 141 16.11 -4.82 -13.59
C ARG A 141 15.83 -5.68 -12.36
N GLY A 142 16.38 -5.27 -11.22
CA GLY A 142 16.31 -5.97 -9.94
C GLY A 142 15.16 -5.47 -9.07
N SER A 143 15.50 -4.64 -8.08
CA SER A 143 14.59 -4.24 -7.01
C SER A 143 14.87 -2.81 -6.52
N THR A 144 13.82 -2.18 -5.99
CA THR A 144 13.90 -0.92 -5.27
C THR A 144 13.63 -1.16 -3.79
N ARG A 145 14.57 -0.76 -2.92
CA ARG A 145 14.43 -0.90 -1.47
C ARG A 145 14.62 0.46 -0.81
N LEU A 146 13.59 0.94 -0.12
CA LEU A 146 13.61 2.22 0.57
C LEU A 146 13.23 2.00 2.04
N ALA A 147 14.14 2.30 2.96
CA ALA A 147 13.93 2.13 4.38
C ALA A 147 14.26 3.39 5.17
N SER A 148 13.47 3.69 6.19
CA SER A 148 13.80 4.74 7.15
C SER A 148 13.30 4.43 8.56
N THR A 149 14.15 4.57 9.57
CA THR A 149 13.71 4.35 10.96
C THR A 149 12.71 5.41 11.39
N VAL A 150 13.00 6.70 11.20
CA VAL A 150 12.13 7.81 11.65
C VAL A 150 11.47 8.53 10.48
N GLY A 151 12.18 8.67 9.37
CA GLY A 151 11.73 9.45 8.22
C GLY A 151 10.56 8.80 7.47
N SER A 152 9.72 9.63 6.87
CA SER A 152 8.64 9.14 6.00
C SER A 152 9.17 8.83 4.60
N VAL A 153 8.57 7.86 3.93
CA VAL A 153 8.85 7.52 2.53
C VAL A 153 7.68 7.94 1.66
N VAL A 154 7.94 8.75 0.64
CA VAL A 154 6.90 9.35 -0.22
C VAL A 154 7.25 9.19 -1.69
N ALA A 155 6.32 8.68 -2.49
CA ALA A 155 6.47 8.58 -3.95
C ALA A 155 5.53 9.52 -4.73
N ALA A 156 5.94 9.85 -5.96
CA ALA A 156 5.20 10.71 -6.88
C ALA A 156 4.79 12.06 -6.28
N THR A 157 5.67 12.67 -5.48
CA THR A 157 5.41 13.96 -4.82
C THR A 157 6.09 15.12 -5.54
N ASP A 158 5.44 16.26 -5.65
CA ASP A 158 6.07 17.54 -6.04
C ASP A 158 6.69 18.28 -4.83
N GLY A 159 6.50 17.74 -3.61
CA GLY A 159 6.91 18.35 -2.36
C GLY A 159 5.96 19.45 -1.83
N VAL A 160 4.89 19.78 -2.56
CA VAL A 160 3.94 20.87 -2.24
C VAL A 160 2.55 20.33 -1.94
N LYS A 161 2.05 19.38 -2.74
CA LYS A 161 0.72 18.77 -2.55
C LYS A 161 0.62 18.06 -1.21
N ASP A 162 -0.61 18.02 -0.68
CA ASP A 162 -0.89 17.15 0.45
C ASP A 162 -0.55 15.70 0.05
N LYS A 163 0.28 15.08 0.87
CA LYS A 163 0.76 13.72 0.65
C LYS A 163 -0.38 12.71 0.74
N ALA A 164 -1.45 13.03 1.47
CA ALA A 164 -2.65 12.22 1.52
C ALA A 164 -3.39 12.24 0.18
N ASP A 165 -3.48 13.38 -0.51
CA ASP A 165 -4.17 13.49 -1.79
C ASP A 165 -3.47 12.75 -2.93
N LEU A 166 -2.16 12.46 -2.78
CA LEU A 166 -1.38 11.71 -3.77
C LEU A 166 -1.88 10.27 -3.95
N MET A 167 -2.59 9.69 -2.97
CA MET A 167 -3.07 8.31 -3.08
C MET A 167 -4.28 8.17 -4.02
N HIS A 168 -5.10 9.21 -4.11
CA HIS A 168 -6.31 9.19 -4.94
C HIS A 168 -6.01 9.60 -6.38
N ASN A 169 -5.08 10.52 -6.59
CA ASN A 169 -4.76 11.02 -7.91
C ASN A 169 -3.82 10.07 -8.68
N ALA A 170 -3.99 9.98 -10.00
CA ALA A 170 -3.00 9.34 -10.85
C ALA A 170 -1.65 10.09 -10.73
N PRO A 171 -0.51 9.39 -10.65
CA PRO A 171 0.78 10.06 -10.71
C PRO A 171 0.91 10.77 -12.07
N PRO A 172 1.64 11.91 -12.15
CA PRO A 172 1.92 12.55 -13.43
C PRO A 172 2.60 11.59 -14.41
N THR A 173 2.38 11.76 -15.71
CA THR A 173 3.01 10.93 -16.75
C THR A 173 4.53 11.03 -16.76
N THR A 174 5.08 12.07 -16.13
CA THR A 174 6.53 12.25 -15.91
C THR A 174 7.09 11.36 -14.81
N PHE A 175 6.24 10.75 -13.98
CA PHE A 175 6.63 9.80 -12.95
C PHE A 175 6.57 8.38 -13.50
N ASN A 176 7.73 7.76 -13.65
CA ASN A 176 7.88 6.36 -14.03
C ASN A 176 8.93 5.68 -13.14
N LEU A 177 8.48 4.75 -12.31
CA LEU A 177 9.33 3.84 -11.57
C LEU A 177 9.05 2.43 -12.09
N ASP A 178 9.86 1.97 -13.04
CA ASP A 178 9.69 0.66 -13.67
C ASP A 178 10.57 -0.36 -12.95
N THR A 179 9.98 -1.19 -12.10
CA THR A 179 10.69 -2.23 -11.36
C THR A 179 9.73 -3.32 -10.91
N ARG A 180 10.16 -4.58 -10.97
CA ARG A 180 9.29 -5.70 -10.61
C ARG A 180 9.00 -5.79 -9.11
N ASN A 181 9.94 -5.35 -8.28
CA ASN A 181 9.89 -5.52 -6.83
C ASN A 181 10.20 -4.21 -6.13
N VAL A 182 9.25 -3.73 -5.33
CA VAL A 182 9.39 -2.55 -4.48
C VAL A 182 9.20 -2.96 -3.02
N GLU A 183 10.18 -2.66 -2.18
CA GLU A 183 10.14 -2.86 -0.73
C GLU A 183 10.33 -1.53 -0.01
N ILE A 184 9.32 -1.14 0.76
CA ILE A 184 9.32 0.07 1.58
C ILE A 184 9.16 -0.33 3.04
N LYS A 185 10.09 0.10 3.90
CA LYS A 185 10.04 -0.19 5.33
C LYS A 185 10.27 1.06 6.17
N THR A 186 9.43 1.29 7.17
CA THR A 186 9.70 2.30 8.18
C THR A 186 9.48 1.78 9.59
N ILE A 187 10.02 2.47 10.59
CA ILE A 187 9.68 2.17 11.99
C ILE A 187 8.64 3.18 12.48
N SER A 188 8.94 4.47 12.48
CA SER A 188 8.04 5.53 12.97
C SER A 188 7.56 6.49 11.88
N GLY A 189 8.05 6.31 10.65
CA GLY A 189 7.69 7.14 9.50
C GLY A 189 6.44 6.67 8.78
N ASN A 190 5.73 7.58 8.14
CA ASN A 190 4.60 7.24 7.27
C ASN A 190 5.08 6.80 5.89
N ILE A 191 4.29 5.96 5.21
CA ILE A 191 4.49 5.61 3.81
C ILE A 191 3.35 6.22 3.00
N MET A 192 3.66 7.08 2.04
CA MET A 192 2.66 7.89 1.32
C MET A 192 2.93 7.95 -0.18
N GLY A 193 1.93 8.32 -0.97
CA GLY A 193 2.09 8.61 -2.39
C GLY A 193 1.60 7.51 -3.32
N SER A 194 1.99 7.59 -4.60
CA SER A 194 1.58 6.63 -5.61
C SER A 194 2.69 5.65 -5.98
N TRP A 195 2.36 4.36 -6.00
CA TRP A 195 3.29 3.25 -6.14
C TRP A 195 2.87 2.32 -7.28
N PRO A 196 3.78 1.94 -8.18
CA PRO A 196 3.50 0.94 -9.20
C PRO A 196 3.45 -0.46 -8.59
N LEU A 197 2.50 -1.28 -9.04
CA LEU A 197 2.39 -2.69 -8.67
C LEU A 197 2.68 -3.56 -9.90
N TYR A 198 3.93 -4.00 -10.00
CA TYR A 198 4.36 -5.05 -10.91
C TYR A 198 4.22 -6.41 -10.21
N ASP A 199 5.30 -7.13 -9.92
CA ASP A 199 5.20 -8.45 -9.26
C ASP A 199 4.97 -8.32 -7.77
N TYR A 200 5.63 -7.36 -7.11
CA TYR A 200 5.61 -7.24 -5.66
C TYR A 200 5.72 -5.77 -5.21
N LEU A 201 4.79 -5.36 -4.35
CA LEU A 201 4.82 -4.10 -3.62
C LEU A 201 4.63 -4.40 -2.13
N GLY A 202 5.70 -4.27 -1.35
CA GLY A 202 5.70 -4.45 0.10
C GLY A 202 5.82 -3.11 0.82
N LEU A 203 4.84 -2.77 1.65
CA LEU A 203 4.79 -1.55 2.45
C LEU A 203 4.68 -1.92 3.94
N GLU A 204 5.74 -1.71 4.72
CA GLU A 204 5.76 -2.09 6.14
C GLU A 204 6.12 -0.92 7.04
N THR A 205 5.37 -0.73 8.12
CA THR A 205 5.67 0.23 9.17
C THR A 205 5.33 -0.31 10.55
N ILE A 206 5.97 0.19 11.61
CA ILE A 206 5.66 -0.20 13.00
C ILE A 206 4.68 0.80 13.62
N SER A 207 5.04 2.07 13.64
CA SER A 207 4.28 3.16 14.28
C SER A 207 4.08 4.30 13.29
N GLY A 208 3.53 3.97 12.13
CA GLY A 208 3.22 4.91 11.05
C GLY A 208 1.97 4.48 10.30
N SER A 209 1.41 5.40 9.53
CA SER A 209 0.30 5.10 8.63
C SER A 209 0.79 4.89 7.20
N ILE A 210 0.09 4.04 6.46
CA ILE A 210 0.29 3.78 5.04
C ILE A 210 -0.87 4.43 4.29
N HIS A 211 -0.58 5.38 3.39
CA HIS A 211 -1.55 6.02 2.50
C HIS A 211 -1.05 5.88 1.06
N ALA A 212 -1.44 4.80 0.39
CA ALA A 212 -0.84 4.37 -0.86
C ALA A 212 -1.85 4.34 -2.01
N GLY A 213 -1.56 5.11 -3.06
CA GLY A 213 -2.24 4.99 -4.35
C GLY A 213 -1.53 3.92 -5.19
N VAL A 214 -2.12 2.75 -5.32
CA VAL A 214 -1.50 1.63 -6.03
C VAL A 214 -1.90 1.68 -7.50
N ARG A 215 -0.91 1.48 -8.38
CA ARG A 215 -1.08 1.49 -9.83
C ARG A 215 -0.67 0.14 -10.40
N PRO A 216 -1.63 -0.78 -10.57
CA PRO A 216 -1.41 -2.05 -11.23
C PRO A 216 -0.74 -1.86 -12.60
N LYS A 217 0.21 -2.76 -12.91
CA LYS A 217 0.93 -2.79 -14.18
C LYS A 217 0.80 -4.15 -14.84
N ASP A 218 1.03 -4.19 -16.15
CA ASP A 218 1.01 -5.44 -16.90
C ASP A 218 2.05 -6.43 -16.37
N ALA A 219 1.72 -7.71 -16.52
CA ALA A 219 2.73 -8.76 -16.36
C ALA A 219 3.72 -8.70 -17.54
N LEU A 220 5.00 -8.94 -17.27
CA LEU A 220 5.99 -9.09 -18.34
C LEU A 220 5.62 -10.29 -19.22
N LYS A 221 5.50 -10.05 -20.54
CA LYS A 221 5.06 -11.07 -21.52
C LYS A 221 5.91 -12.34 -21.48
N ASP A 222 7.23 -12.19 -21.38
CA ASP A 222 8.16 -13.34 -21.42
C ASP A 222 8.25 -14.10 -20.09
N ARG A 223 7.82 -13.47 -18.98
CA ARG A 223 7.93 -14.05 -17.63
C ARG A 223 6.79 -13.57 -16.73
N PRO A 224 5.54 -13.98 -17.03
CA PRO A 224 4.37 -13.52 -16.29
C PRO A 224 4.42 -14.00 -14.85
N ARG A 225 4.05 -13.12 -13.91
CA ARG A 225 3.96 -13.43 -12.48
C ARG A 225 2.74 -12.73 -11.86
N PRO A 226 2.20 -13.25 -10.74
CA PRO A 226 1.16 -12.56 -9.99
C PRO A 226 1.62 -11.18 -9.50
N ALA A 227 0.66 -10.27 -9.27
CA ALA A 227 0.88 -9.02 -8.55
C ALA A 227 0.58 -9.27 -7.08
N ILE A 228 1.57 -9.07 -6.22
CA ILE A 228 1.43 -9.23 -4.78
C ILE A 228 1.52 -7.87 -4.12
N LEU A 229 0.43 -7.45 -3.50
CA LEU A 229 0.37 -6.28 -2.63
C LEU A 229 0.42 -6.74 -1.17
N TYR A 230 1.45 -6.32 -0.46
CA TYR A 230 1.60 -6.56 0.97
C TYR A 230 1.68 -5.23 1.70
N ALA A 231 0.78 -4.99 2.66
CA ALA A 231 0.84 -3.80 3.49
C ALA A 231 0.64 -4.16 4.97
N LYS A 232 1.55 -3.68 5.82
CA LYS A 232 1.53 -3.98 7.25
C LYS A 232 1.86 -2.75 8.10
N SER A 233 1.02 -2.48 9.09
CA SER A 233 1.29 -1.48 10.14
C SER A 233 0.98 -2.07 11.50
N ILE A 234 1.90 -1.99 12.47
CA ILE A 234 1.58 -2.41 13.83
C ILE A 234 0.60 -1.41 14.47
N SER A 235 0.95 -0.12 14.41
CA SER A 235 0.15 0.98 14.94
C SER A 235 0.06 2.12 13.92
N GLY A 236 -1.09 2.20 13.27
CA GLY A 236 -1.39 3.22 12.27
C GLY A 236 -2.45 2.75 11.30
N ASN A 237 -2.97 3.69 10.51
CA ASN A 237 -3.98 3.37 9.50
C ASN A 237 -3.33 2.80 8.24
N ILE A 238 -4.03 1.90 7.56
CA ILE A 238 -3.66 1.39 6.24
C ILE A 238 -4.76 1.83 5.29
N GLU A 239 -4.44 2.72 4.37
CA GLU A 239 -5.31 3.18 3.30
C GLU A 239 -4.65 2.88 1.95
N VAL A 240 -5.27 1.97 1.19
CA VAL A 240 -4.74 1.55 -0.11
C VAL A 240 -5.81 1.65 -1.20
N TYR A 241 -5.51 2.37 -2.27
CA TYR A 241 -6.45 2.63 -3.36
C TYR A 241 -5.85 2.27 -4.73
N GLU A 242 -6.48 1.31 -5.39
CA GLU A 242 -6.35 1.05 -6.81
C GLU A 242 -7.54 1.67 -7.57
N PRO A 243 -7.39 1.97 -8.89
CA PRO A 243 -8.42 2.65 -9.67
C PRO A 243 -9.58 1.72 -10.08
N ILE A 244 -10.12 0.93 -9.15
CA ILE A 244 -11.17 -0.08 -9.44
C ILE A 244 -12.52 0.56 -9.77
N THR A 245 -12.82 1.72 -9.18
CA THR A 245 -14.06 2.46 -9.46
C THR A 245 -14.01 3.07 -10.86
N GLU A 246 -12.85 3.62 -11.24
CA GLU A 246 -12.59 4.15 -12.56
C GLU A 246 -12.60 3.05 -13.62
N ALA A 247 -12.04 1.87 -13.31
CA ALA A 247 -12.06 0.71 -14.21
C ALA A 247 -13.47 0.16 -14.41
N THR A 248 -14.27 0.05 -13.35
CA THR A 248 -15.67 -0.41 -13.46
C THR A 248 -16.55 0.60 -14.19
N ALA A 249 -16.39 1.90 -13.94
CA ALA A 249 -17.10 2.96 -14.65
C ALA A 249 -16.73 3.02 -16.14
N THR A 250 -15.45 2.94 -16.45
CA THR A 250 -14.93 2.89 -17.83
C THR A 250 -15.51 1.70 -18.59
N ARG A 251 -15.54 0.51 -17.97
CA ARG A 251 -16.16 -0.66 -18.59
C ARG A 251 -17.66 -0.47 -18.85
N ALA A 252 -18.41 0.04 -17.87
CA ALA A 252 -19.85 0.27 -18.04
C ALA A 252 -20.17 1.26 -19.17
N LEU A 253 -19.28 2.22 -19.45
CA LEU A 253 -19.37 3.10 -20.61
C LEU A 253 -19.04 2.37 -21.92
N GLN A 254 -18.01 1.51 -21.91
CA GLN A 254 -17.60 0.71 -23.08
C GLN A 254 -18.69 -0.26 -23.51
N GLU A 255 -19.36 -0.93 -22.56
CA GLU A 255 -20.50 -1.81 -22.81
C GLU A 255 -21.70 -1.08 -23.42
N LYS A 256 -21.83 0.22 -23.14
CA LYS A 256 -22.83 1.12 -23.76
C LYS A 256 -22.41 1.65 -25.13
N GLY A 257 -21.31 1.13 -25.68
CA GLY A 257 -20.80 1.51 -27.01
C GLY A 257 -20.06 2.85 -27.04
N ALA A 258 -19.69 3.41 -25.89
CA ALA A 258 -18.87 4.63 -25.86
C ALA A 258 -17.45 4.33 -26.35
N SER A 259 -16.90 5.21 -27.19
CA SER A 259 -15.48 5.20 -27.54
C SER A 259 -14.68 5.78 -26.37
N ILE A 260 -13.77 4.99 -25.80
CA ILE A 260 -12.94 5.40 -24.66
C ILE A 260 -11.47 5.28 -25.07
N ALA A 261 -10.69 6.31 -24.75
CA ALA A 261 -9.28 6.41 -25.13
C ALA A 261 -8.37 5.41 -24.39
N SER A 262 -8.76 4.99 -23.18
CA SER A 262 -8.06 3.98 -22.38
C SER A 262 -9.08 2.97 -21.87
N GLY A 263 -8.76 1.70 -22.04
CA GLY A 263 -9.62 0.60 -21.63
C GLY A 263 -9.59 0.39 -20.11
N PRO A 264 -10.58 -0.33 -19.56
CA PRO A 264 -10.54 -0.73 -18.15
C PRO A 264 -9.32 -1.62 -17.83
N GLU A 265 -8.82 -2.37 -18.81
CA GLU A 265 -7.58 -3.16 -18.73
C GLU A 265 -6.31 -2.30 -18.55
N ASP A 266 -6.29 -1.04 -19.01
CA ASP A 266 -5.16 -0.14 -18.81
C ASP A 266 -5.07 0.33 -17.33
N LEU A 267 -6.21 0.34 -16.64
CA LEU A 267 -6.32 0.73 -15.23
C LEU A 267 -6.07 -0.45 -14.29
N ILE A 268 -6.68 -1.60 -14.60
CA ILE A 268 -6.54 -2.86 -13.86
C ILE A 268 -6.24 -3.97 -14.87
N PRO A 269 -4.95 -4.25 -15.15
CA PRO A 269 -4.56 -5.30 -16.08
C PRO A 269 -5.10 -6.69 -15.69
N PRO A 270 -5.45 -7.54 -16.67
CA PRO A 270 -5.91 -8.90 -16.40
C PRO A 270 -4.73 -9.77 -15.94
N ARG A 271 -4.54 -9.86 -14.63
CA ARG A 271 -3.48 -10.68 -14.01
C ARG A 271 -3.96 -11.26 -12.68
N SER A 272 -3.20 -12.23 -12.17
CA SER A 272 -3.42 -12.76 -10.83
C SER A 272 -2.99 -11.75 -9.78
N TYR A 273 -3.92 -11.31 -8.94
CA TYR A 273 -3.64 -10.42 -7.81
C TYR A 273 -3.78 -11.16 -6.48
N GLY A 274 -2.75 -11.02 -5.64
CA GLY A 274 -2.75 -11.43 -4.25
C GLY A 274 -2.61 -10.21 -3.35
N VAL A 275 -3.47 -10.08 -2.36
CA VAL A 275 -3.46 -8.96 -1.42
C VAL A 275 -3.40 -9.50 0.01
N ASP A 276 -2.50 -8.97 0.83
CA ASP A 276 -2.38 -9.27 2.26
C ASP A 276 -2.17 -7.96 3.05
N LEU A 277 -3.18 -7.60 3.83
CA LEU A 277 -3.22 -6.38 4.65
C LEU A 277 -3.23 -6.75 6.14
N GLN A 278 -2.29 -6.23 6.91
CA GLN A 278 -2.16 -6.58 8.34
C GLN A 278 -2.03 -5.35 9.22
N SER A 279 -2.93 -5.22 10.19
CA SER A 279 -2.84 -4.21 11.24
C SER A 279 -2.93 -4.85 12.63
N MET A 280 -2.26 -4.29 13.64
CA MET A 280 -2.60 -4.61 15.03
C MET A 280 -3.56 -3.57 15.60
N SER A 281 -3.28 -2.29 15.38
CA SER A 281 -4.19 -1.20 15.76
C SER A 281 -4.26 -0.13 14.69
N GLY A 282 -5.48 0.21 14.28
CA GLY A 282 -5.75 1.23 13.27
C GLY A 282 -6.86 0.83 12.32
N THR A 283 -7.33 1.78 11.53
CA THR A 283 -8.33 1.49 10.49
C THR A 283 -7.64 0.95 9.25
N VAL A 284 -8.18 -0.12 8.68
CA VAL A 284 -7.78 -0.64 7.37
C VAL A 284 -8.87 -0.28 6.37
N LYS A 285 -8.54 0.59 5.43
CA LYS A 285 -9.41 0.97 4.32
C LYS A 285 -8.75 0.58 3.01
N ALA A 286 -9.45 -0.20 2.18
CA ALA A 286 -8.87 -0.69 0.94
C ALA A 286 -9.89 -0.67 -0.20
N SER A 287 -9.46 -0.20 -1.36
CA SER A 287 -10.21 -0.27 -2.61
C SER A 287 -9.31 -0.93 -3.65
N VAL A 288 -9.36 -2.26 -3.77
CA VAL A 288 -8.36 -3.04 -4.51
C VAL A 288 -8.95 -4.16 -5.35
N ALA A 289 -8.27 -4.51 -6.43
CA ALA A 289 -8.52 -5.71 -7.21
C ALA A 289 -7.88 -6.93 -6.56
N PHE A 290 -8.52 -8.09 -6.69
CA PHE A 290 -7.94 -9.37 -6.27
C PHE A 290 -8.32 -10.49 -7.25
N GLY A 291 -7.46 -11.50 -7.36
CA GLY A 291 -7.64 -12.59 -8.33
C GLY A 291 -7.52 -13.98 -7.73
N THR A 292 -6.58 -14.24 -6.82
CA THR A 292 -6.43 -15.55 -6.16
C THR A 292 -6.78 -15.51 -4.69
N SER A 293 -6.30 -14.47 -4.00
CA SER A 293 -6.43 -14.36 -2.57
C SER A 293 -6.44 -12.91 -2.13
N PHE A 294 -7.41 -12.56 -1.31
CA PHE A 294 -7.40 -11.36 -0.49
C PHE A 294 -7.42 -11.78 0.97
N LYS A 295 -6.46 -11.29 1.76
CA LYS A 295 -6.40 -11.51 3.19
C LYS A 295 -6.30 -10.18 3.90
N THR A 296 -7.08 -10.02 4.96
CA THR A 296 -6.92 -8.91 5.87
C THR A 296 -7.07 -9.34 7.31
N HIS A 297 -6.22 -8.81 8.15
CA HIS A 297 -6.25 -9.02 9.58
C HIS A 297 -6.10 -7.70 10.33
N THR A 298 -6.97 -7.46 11.31
CA THR A 298 -6.75 -6.41 12.32
C THR A 298 -6.99 -6.94 13.72
N THR A 299 -6.10 -6.67 14.67
CA THR A 299 -6.44 -6.97 16.08
C THR A 299 -7.50 -6.00 16.57
N SER A 300 -7.33 -4.70 16.34
CA SER A 300 -8.25 -3.66 16.78
C SER A 300 -8.37 -2.54 15.75
N GLY A 301 -9.59 -2.25 15.34
CA GLY A 301 -9.87 -1.18 14.40
C GLY A 301 -10.89 -1.58 13.35
N LYS A 302 -11.33 -0.62 12.55
CA LYS A 302 -12.35 -0.86 11.54
C LYS A 302 -11.72 -1.39 10.27
N MET A 303 -12.39 -2.31 9.60
CA MET A 303 -12.09 -2.70 8.22
C MET A 303 -13.17 -2.16 7.31
N ASP A 304 -12.79 -1.41 6.29
CA ASP A 304 -13.68 -0.87 5.27
C ASP A 304 -13.11 -1.19 3.88
N LEU A 305 -13.66 -2.22 3.25
CA LEU A 305 -13.05 -2.86 2.08
C LEU A 305 -14.01 -2.84 0.90
N THR A 306 -13.53 -2.33 -0.23
CA THR A 306 -14.19 -2.40 -1.54
C THR A 306 -13.31 -3.23 -2.46
N LEU A 307 -13.81 -4.37 -2.93
CA LEU A 307 -13.00 -5.39 -3.57
C LEU A 307 -13.52 -5.70 -4.98
N LEU A 308 -12.63 -5.66 -5.97
CA LEU A 308 -12.93 -6.03 -7.35
C LEU A 308 -12.36 -7.42 -7.66
N PRO A 309 -13.18 -8.47 -7.79
CA PRO A 309 -12.71 -9.75 -8.32
C PRO A 309 -12.36 -9.58 -9.80
N VAL A 310 -11.21 -10.08 -10.27
CA VAL A 310 -10.77 -9.87 -11.66
C VAL A 310 -10.53 -11.13 -12.51
N LEU A 311 -10.58 -12.33 -11.94
CA LEU A 311 -10.29 -13.57 -12.68
C LEU A 311 -11.41 -14.61 -12.55
N ASP A 312 -11.70 -15.34 -13.62
CA ASP A 312 -12.65 -16.47 -13.56
C ASP A 312 -11.98 -17.76 -13.09
N GLN A 313 -11.38 -17.71 -11.89
CA GLN A 313 -10.77 -18.85 -11.22
C GLN A 313 -11.10 -18.80 -9.73
N THR A 314 -10.85 -19.88 -8.99
CA THR A 314 -11.13 -19.91 -7.55
C THR A 314 -10.44 -18.76 -6.81
N GLN A 315 -11.23 -17.96 -6.11
CA GLN A 315 -10.77 -16.81 -5.35
C GLN A 315 -11.16 -16.98 -3.87
N ALA A 316 -10.22 -16.67 -2.99
CA ALA A 316 -10.44 -16.68 -1.55
C ALA A 316 -10.39 -15.26 -0.97
N LEU A 317 -11.39 -14.92 -0.17
CA LEU A 317 -11.50 -13.65 0.55
C LEU A 317 -11.57 -13.92 2.06
N ASP A 318 -10.47 -13.68 2.76
CA ASP A 318 -10.39 -13.89 4.21
C ASP A 318 -10.31 -12.55 4.95
N THR A 319 -11.22 -12.31 5.89
CA THR A 319 -11.17 -11.18 6.82
C THR A 319 -11.20 -11.68 8.26
N SER A 320 -10.34 -11.14 9.11
CA SER A 320 -10.30 -11.50 10.53
C SER A 320 -10.07 -10.30 11.43
N SER A 321 -10.85 -10.20 12.51
CA SER A 321 -10.60 -9.21 13.55
C SER A 321 -10.79 -9.71 14.98
N THR A 322 -10.12 -9.07 15.95
CA THR A 322 -10.48 -9.28 17.37
C THR A 322 -11.56 -8.29 17.77
N SER A 323 -11.40 -7.00 17.46
CA SER A 323 -12.41 -5.97 17.68
C SER A 323 -12.45 -4.93 16.57
N GLY A 324 -13.59 -4.24 16.45
CA GLY A 324 -13.83 -3.22 15.44
C GLY A 324 -14.60 -3.72 14.22
N ASP A 325 -15.55 -2.90 13.77
CA ASP A 325 -16.50 -3.25 12.71
C ASP A 325 -15.79 -3.61 11.41
N THR A 326 -16.25 -4.69 10.78
CA THR A 326 -15.83 -5.13 9.45
C THR A 326 -16.93 -4.82 8.44
N THR A 327 -16.60 -4.04 7.42
CA THR A 327 -17.46 -3.77 6.26
C THR A 327 -16.72 -4.22 5.00
N VAL A 328 -17.35 -5.09 4.21
CA VAL A 328 -16.81 -5.59 2.95
C VAL A 328 -17.86 -5.44 1.87
N GLY A 329 -17.52 -4.77 0.78
CA GLY A 329 -18.29 -4.72 -0.45
C GLY A 329 -17.50 -5.35 -1.58
N VAL A 330 -18.03 -6.41 -2.17
CA VAL A 330 -17.47 -7.03 -3.37
C VAL A 330 -18.23 -6.51 -4.58
N LEU A 331 -17.50 -6.01 -5.57
CA LEU A 331 -18.05 -5.49 -6.82
C LEU A 331 -18.36 -6.62 -7.81
N GLU A 332 -19.19 -6.32 -8.81
CA GLU A 332 -19.40 -7.21 -9.96
C GLU A 332 -18.09 -7.41 -10.73
N GLN A 333 -17.89 -8.60 -11.29
CA GLN A 333 -16.67 -8.91 -12.03
C GLN A 333 -16.66 -8.20 -13.40
N PRO A 334 -15.50 -7.66 -13.83
CA PRO A 334 -15.21 -7.28 -15.21
C PRO A 334 -15.77 -8.25 -16.27
N GLY A 335 -16.75 -7.81 -17.07
CA GLY A 335 -17.38 -8.62 -18.12
C GLY A 335 -18.80 -9.11 -17.79
N GLN A 336 -19.35 -8.68 -16.65
CA GLN A 336 -20.77 -8.84 -16.32
C GLN A 336 -21.52 -7.53 -16.66
N PRO A 337 -22.54 -7.56 -17.53
CA PRO A 337 -23.34 -6.38 -17.82
C PRO A 337 -24.08 -5.93 -16.56
N ILE A 338 -23.84 -4.68 -16.14
CA ILE A 338 -24.63 -4.05 -15.09
C ILE A 338 -25.91 -3.52 -15.75
N LEU A 339 -26.98 -4.32 -15.78
CA LEU A 339 -28.27 -3.86 -16.29
C LEU A 339 -28.96 -2.98 -15.23
N PRO A 340 -29.32 -1.73 -15.55
CA PRO A 340 -30.24 -0.97 -14.72
C PRO A 340 -31.63 -1.55 -14.93
N THR A 341 -32.33 -1.82 -13.82
CA THR A 341 -33.77 -2.14 -13.75
C THR A 341 -34.23 -3.52 -14.26
N GLY A 342 -34.48 -4.42 -13.30
CA GLY A 342 -35.72 -5.22 -13.22
C GLY A 342 -36.06 -6.27 -14.30
N ALA A 343 -35.24 -6.50 -15.32
CA ALA A 343 -35.57 -7.48 -16.36
C ALA A 343 -34.36 -8.34 -16.80
N ALA A 344 -34.49 -9.65 -16.52
CA ALA A 344 -33.81 -10.80 -17.14
C ALA A 344 -32.29 -11.00 -16.86
N HIS A 345 -32.03 -11.81 -15.83
CA HIS A 345 -30.81 -12.59 -15.49
C HIS A 345 -30.30 -13.58 -16.57
N MET A 346 -30.52 -13.35 -17.86
CA MET A 346 -30.48 -14.47 -18.83
C MET A 346 -29.17 -14.74 -19.57
N ASN A 347 -28.07 -13.98 -19.46
CA ASN A 347 -26.86 -14.29 -20.25
C ASN A 347 -25.49 -13.89 -19.65
N SER A 348 -25.32 -13.91 -18.32
CA SER A 348 -23.96 -13.82 -17.74
C SER A 348 -23.70 -14.96 -16.78
N PRO A 349 -22.52 -15.59 -16.84
CA PRO A 349 -22.22 -16.72 -15.99
C PRO A 349 -22.22 -16.26 -14.52
N PRO A 350 -22.84 -17.04 -13.62
CA PRO A 350 -22.86 -16.71 -12.21
C PRO A 350 -21.45 -16.77 -11.61
N LEU A 351 -21.12 -15.84 -10.72
CA LEU A 351 -19.85 -15.79 -10.00
C LEU A 351 -19.81 -16.88 -8.93
N ARG A 352 -19.44 -18.09 -9.36
CA ARG A 352 -19.38 -19.31 -8.54
C ARG A 352 -18.00 -19.61 -7.95
N VAL A 353 -16.98 -18.87 -8.39
CA VAL A 353 -15.57 -19.13 -8.03
C VAL A 353 -15.10 -18.39 -6.79
N LEU A 354 -15.90 -17.45 -6.26
CA LEU A 354 -15.56 -16.60 -5.14
C LEU A 354 -16.05 -17.20 -3.80
N SER A 355 -15.12 -17.49 -2.89
CA SER A 355 -15.41 -17.90 -1.52
C SER A 355 -14.87 -16.90 -0.50
N GLY A 356 -15.67 -16.61 0.51
CA GLY A 356 -15.34 -15.69 1.60
C GLY A 356 -15.39 -16.32 2.98
N LYS A 357 -14.45 -15.95 3.84
CA LYS A 357 -14.44 -16.27 5.26
C LYS A 357 -14.24 -14.99 6.06
N HIS A 358 -15.23 -14.64 6.86
CA HIS A 358 -15.26 -13.44 7.67
C HIS A 358 -15.37 -13.84 9.15
N THR A 359 -14.36 -13.49 9.95
CA THR A 359 -14.28 -13.90 11.35
C THR A 359 -14.04 -12.71 12.26
N ALA A 360 -14.71 -12.68 13.41
CA ALA A 360 -14.47 -11.70 14.45
C ALA A 360 -14.57 -12.31 15.85
N THR A 361 -13.89 -11.72 16.85
CA THR A 361 -14.14 -12.08 18.25
C THR A 361 -15.26 -11.21 18.84
N SER A 362 -15.12 -9.90 18.78
CA SER A 362 -16.09 -8.93 19.31
C SER A 362 -16.27 -7.76 18.34
N ALA A 363 -17.02 -7.99 17.27
CA ALA A 363 -17.30 -6.97 16.27
C ALA A 363 -18.54 -7.29 15.43
N ARG A 364 -19.08 -6.24 14.79
CA ARG A 364 -20.09 -6.40 13.76
C ARG A 364 -19.42 -6.71 12.41
N ILE A 365 -19.98 -7.69 11.70
CA ILE A 365 -19.58 -8.06 10.35
C ILE A 365 -20.70 -7.64 9.39
N ARG A 366 -20.39 -6.82 8.39
CA ARG A 366 -21.27 -6.47 7.27
C ARG A 366 -20.56 -6.84 5.97
N VAL A 367 -21.13 -7.76 5.21
CA VAL A 367 -20.58 -8.16 3.92
C VAL A 367 -21.65 -8.10 2.85
N THR A 368 -21.28 -7.53 1.71
CA THR A 368 -22.13 -7.42 0.52
C THR A 368 -21.40 -8.05 -0.65
N TYR A 369 -22.04 -9.02 -1.30
CA TYR A 369 -21.54 -9.72 -2.48
C TYR A 369 -22.37 -9.31 -3.71
N PRO A 370 -21.81 -9.41 -4.92
CA PRO A 370 -22.51 -9.03 -6.14
C PRO A 370 -23.77 -9.86 -6.40
N SER A 371 -24.68 -9.30 -7.18
CA SER A 371 -25.94 -9.95 -7.59
C SER A 371 -25.69 -11.21 -8.44
N SER A 372 -24.56 -11.29 -9.14
CA SER A 372 -24.17 -12.46 -9.91
C SER A 372 -23.63 -13.62 -9.07
N TRP A 373 -23.32 -13.41 -7.79
CA TRP A 373 -22.76 -14.45 -6.92
C TRP A 373 -23.76 -15.58 -6.68
N GLU A 374 -23.28 -16.82 -6.74
CA GLU A 374 -24.03 -18.02 -6.40
C GLU A 374 -23.20 -18.94 -5.51
N GLY A 375 -23.87 -19.56 -4.53
CA GLY A 375 -23.22 -20.41 -3.55
C GLY A 375 -23.98 -20.55 -2.24
N PHE A 376 -23.28 -21.02 -1.21
CA PHE A 376 -23.85 -21.24 0.13
C PHE A 376 -23.41 -20.14 1.11
N ILE A 377 -24.28 -19.85 2.07
CA ILE A 377 -24.05 -18.89 3.15
C ILE A 377 -24.20 -19.62 4.48
N ASP A 378 -23.15 -19.58 5.28
CA ASP A 378 -23.11 -20.10 6.65
C ASP A 378 -22.70 -18.98 7.60
N ALA A 379 -23.65 -18.49 8.39
CA ALA A 379 -23.46 -17.38 9.30
C ALA A 379 -23.82 -17.78 10.72
N ASP A 380 -22.96 -17.45 11.69
CA ASP A 380 -23.19 -17.81 13.08
C ASP A 380 -22.60 -16.83 14.11
N THR A 381 -23.28 -16.67 15.25
CA THR A 381 -22.84 -15.81 16.37
C THR A 381 -23.24 -16.39 17.71
N LEU A 382 -22.43 -16.21 18.76
CA LEU A 382 -22.81 -16.62 20.12
C LEU A 382 -23.73 -15.57 20.77
N SER A 383 -23.43 -14.28 20.61
CA SER A 383 -24.26 -13.19 21.10
C SER A 383 -24.40 -12.07 20.07
N GLY A 384 -25.54 -12.03 19.37
CA GLY A 384 -25.84 -11.00 18.37
C GLY A 384 -27.08 -11.32 17.54
N LYS A 385 -27.30 -10.53 16.47
CA LYS A 385 -28.33 -10.78 15.46
C LYS A 385 -27.68 -11.23 14.14
N ILE A 386 -28.33 -12.13 13.41
CA ILE A 386 -27.90 -12.57 12.08
C ILE A 386 -28.97 -12.20 11.05
N ASN A 387 -28.60 -11.37 10.10
CA ASN A 387 -29.43 -11.00 8.97
C ASN A 387 -28.76 -11.48 7.68
N VAL A 388 -29.43 -12.38 6.96
CA VAL A 388 -29.01 -12.86 5.64
C VAL A 388 -30.16 -12.58 4.68
N GLY A 389 -29.86 -11.97 3.54
CA GLY A 389 -30.85 -11.65 2.51
C GLY A 389 -30.22 -11.09 1.25
N GLY A 390 -31.06 -10.74 0.28
CA GLY A 390 -30.64 -10.30 -1.04
C GLY A 390 -31.42 -11.00 -2.14
N GLU A 391 -31.20 -10.57 -3.38
CA GLU A 391 -31.89 -11.12 -4.53
C GLU A 391 -31.54 -12.60 -4.76
N GLY A 392 -32.55 -13.47 -4.83
CA GLY A 392 -32.38 -14.91 -5.09
C GLY A 392 -31.82 -15.72 -3.90
N VAL A 393 -31.80 -15.14 -2.70
CA VAL A 393 -31.33 -15.84 -1.49
C VAL A 393 -32.47 -16.61 -0.83
N GLU A 394 -32.27 -17.92 -0.65
CA GLU A 394 -33.20 -18.82 0.04
C GLU A 394 -32.62 -19.28 1.37
N ILE A 395 -33.41 -19.15 2.44
CA ILE A 395 -32.99 -19.56 3.79
C ILE A 395 -33.34 -21.03 4.00
N ILE A 396 -32.31 -21.86 4.15
CA ILE A 396 -32.47 -23.30 4.42
C ILE A 396 -32.91 -23.50 5.87
N ARG A 397 -32.24 -22.82 6.81
CA ARG A 397 -32.47 -23.03 8.23
C ARG A 397 -32.05 -21.83 9.07
N ARG A 398 -32.86 -21.50 10.08
CA ARG A 398 -32.48 -20.64 11.20
C ARG A 398 -32.49 -21.48 12.47
N ARG A 399 -31.37 -21.52 13.19
CA ARG A 399 -31.25 -22.14 14.51
C ARG A 399 -31.13 -21.06 15.56
N GLU A 400 -32.11 -21.07 16.45
CA GLU A 400 -32.15 -20.29 17.69
C GLU A 400 -32.50 -21.28 18.80
N ASP A 401 -31.58 -22.19 19.12
CA ASP A 401 -31.88 -23.20 20.12
C ASP A 401 -31.84 -22.54 21.53
N GLY A 402 -32.69 -22.98 22.46
CA GLY A 402 -32.98 -22.31 23.76
C GLY A 402 -32.04 -22.67 24.94
N PHE A 403 -31.76 -21.66 25.78
CA PHE A 403 -30.88 -21.56 26.97
C PHE A 403 -30.39 -22.86 27.69
N PRO A 404 -29.14 -22.91 28.23
CA PRO A 404 -28.07 -21.90 28.24
C PRO A 404 -26.88 -22.24 27.31
N GLY A 405 -26.41 -21.25 26.54
CA GLY A 405 -25.10 -21.28 25.86
C GLY A 405 -25.10 -21.46 24.34
N ILE A 406 -26.02 -20.83 23.60
CA ILE A 406 -26.33 -21.28 22.24
C ILE A 406 -25.90 -20.30 21.15
N LYS A 407 -25.10 -20.87 20.26
CA LYS A 407 -24.73 -20.37 18.95
C LYS A 407 -25.98 -20.19 18.08
N LYS A 408 -26.34 -18.94 17.76
CA LYS A 408 -27.30 -18.65 16.69
C LYS A 408 -26.65 -18.96 15.35
N ALA A 409 -27.39 -19.56 14.44
CA ALA A 409 -26.87 -19.87 13.11
C ALA A 409 -27.95 -19.72 12.02
N VAL A 410 -27.54 -19.23 10.85
CA VAL A 410 -28.35 -19.14 9.65
C VAL A 410 -27.62 -19.83 8.50
N LEU A 411 -28.31 -20.75 7.84
CA LEU A 411 -27.87 -21.38 6.61
C LEU A 411 -28.77 -20.91 5.48
N ALA A 412 -28.18 -20.44 4.39
CA ALA A 412 -28.87 -19.99 3.19
C ALA A 412 -28.07 -20.36 1.93
N HIS A 413 -28.68 -20.24 0.77
CA HIS A 413 -28.00 -20.37 -0.52
C HIS A 413 -28.59 -19.41 -1.55
N LYS A 414 -27.86 -19.26 -2.65
CA LYS A 414 -28.35 -18.66 -3.89
C LYS A 414 -27.88 -19.50 -5.06
N GLY A 415 -28.80 -19.81 -5.98
CA GLY A 415 -28.55 -20.77 -7.04
C GLY A 415 -28.54 -22.21 -6.50
N SER A 416 -27.84 -23.11 -7.21
CA SER A 416 -27.80 -24.54 -6.88
C SER A 416 -27.01 -24.80 -5.59
N ILE A 417 -27.59 -25.55 -4.65
CA ILE A 417 -26.96 -25.90 -3.35
C ILE A 417 -25.64 -26.66 -3.51
N GLU A 418 -25.46 -27.40 -4.61
CA GLU A 418 -24.29 -28.26 -4.86
C GLU A 418 -23.14 -27.55 -5.60
N LYS A 419 -23.35 -26.30 -6.07
CA LYS A 419 -22.40 -25.60 -6.94
C LYS A 419 -22.24 -24.16 -6.50
N GLY A 420 -21.00 -23.68 -6.45
CA GLY A 420 -20.72 -22.26 -6.19
C GLY A 420 -19.71 -22.03 -5.09
N GLY A 421 -19.56 -20.76 -4.75
CA GLY A 421 -18.67 -20.31 -3.69
C GLY A 421 -19.29 -20.51 -2.31
N GLY A 422 -18.52 -20.22 -1.26
CA GLY A 422 -19.00 -20.26 0.12
C GLY A 422 -18.77 -18.94 0.82
N ILE A 423 -19.79 -18.38 1.47
CA ILE A 423 -19.65 -17.28 2.43
C ILE A 423 -19.77 -17.87 3.82
N LYS A 424 -18.68 -17.80 4.60
CA LYS A 424 -18.67 -18.16 6.02
C LYS A 424 -18.49 -16.90 6.85
N ALA A 425 -19.44 -16.61 7.74
CA ALA A 425 -19.37 -15.45 8.63
C ALA A 425 -19.53 -15.90 10.09
N HIS A 426 -18.54 -15.59 10.92
CA HIS A 426 -18.52 -15.99 12.32
C HIS A 426 -18.12 -14.82 13.21
N THR A 427 -18.87 -14.57 14.29
CA THR A 427 -18.42 -13.69 15.38
C THR A 427 -18.77 -14.30 16.73
N THR A 428 -17.93 -14.16 17.74
CA THR A 428 -18.34 -14.59 19.09
C THR A 428 -19.36 -13.61 19.65
N SER A 429 -19.06 -12.32 19.60
CA SER A 429 -19.99 -11.27 20.02
C SER A 429 -20.12 -10.20 18.95
N GLY A 430 -21.35 -9.96 18.50
CA GLY A 430 -21.67 -8.94 17.50
C GLY A 430 -22.69 -9.39 16.46
N ASP A 431 -23.19 -8.42 15.72
CA ASP A 431 -24.17 -8.67 14.65
C ASP A 431 -23.48 -9.10 13.36
N ILE A 432 -24.13 -9.98 12.60
CA ILE A 432 -23.73 -10.36 11.26
C ILE A 432 -24.81 -9.91 10.28
N ARG A 433 -24.40 -9.23 9.20
CA ARG A 433 -25.23 -8.96 8.03
C ARG A 433 -24.53 -9.48 6.77
N VAL A 434 -25.17 -10.38 6.06
CA VAL A 434 -24.76 -10.85 4.74
C VAL A 434 -25.82 -10.41 3.72
N ALA A 435 -25.38 -9.72 2.68
CA ALA A 435 -26.21 -9.18 1.62
C ALA A 435 -25.73 -9.68 0.25
N ILE A 436 -26.65 -10.11 -0.61
CA ILE A 436 -26.37 -10.38 -2.03
C ILE A 436 -27.09 -9.35 -2.90
N GLY A 437 -26.36 -8.60 -3.72
CA GLY A 437 -26.88 -7.47 -4.50
C GLY A 437 -27.20 -6.24 -3.65
N SER A 438 -28.00 -5.32 -4.20
CA SER A 438 -28.55 -4.18 -3.45
C SER A 438 -29.70 -4.64 -2.54
N LEU A 439 -29.65 -4.26 -1.25
CA LEU A 439 -30.74 -4.49 -0.29
C LEU A 439 -31.79 -3.39 -0.33
#